data_AF-A0A067DGY0-F1
#
_entry.id   AF-A0A067DGY0-F1
#
_cell.length_a   1.000
_cell.length_b   1.000
_cell.length_c   1.000
_cell.angle_alpha   90.00
_cell.angle_beta   90.00
_cell.angle_gamma   90.00
#
_symmetry.space_group_name_H-M   'P 1'
#
loop_
_entity.id
_entity.type
_entity.pdbx_description
1 polymer ?
#
loop_
_entity_poly.entity_id
_entity_poly.type
_entity_poly.pdbx_seq_one_letter_code
_entity_poly.pdbx_strand_id
1 'polypeptide(L)'
;FIFCFLLFFDSRILVLASSQSASIKLEKHVALFVFGDSLYDPGNNNFLNISSGCNFPPYGETYFKFPTRRCSDGRLIPDFIGKLPSCYLKL
;
A
#
# COMPACT_ATOMS: atom_id res chain seq x y z
N PHE A 1 -6.14 -55.16 -31.37
CA PHE A 1 -5.27 -54.08 -31.88
C PHE A 1 -5.86 -52.69 -31.61
N ILE A 2 -7.08 -52.38 -32.05
CA ILE A 2 -7.74 -51.05 -31.88
C ILE A 2 -7.93 -50.60 -30.41
N PHE A 3 -8.32 -51.51 -29.51
CA PHE A 3 -8.51 -51.17 -28.08
C PHE A 3 -7.22 -50.73 -27.37
N CYS A 4 -6.05 -51.21 -27.84
CA CYS A 4 -4.77 -50.87 -27.23
C CYS A 4 -4.34 -49.44 -27.63
N PHE A 5 -4.64 -49.01 -28.87
CA PHE A 5 -4.32 -47.68 -29.36
C PHE A 5 -5.05 -46.57 -28.60
N LEU A 6 -6.32 -46.76 -28.23
CA LEU A 6 -7.12 -45.75 -27.51
C LEU A 6 -6.54 -45.43 -26.12
N LEU A 7 -6.06 -46.45 -25.40
CA LEU A 7 -5.43 -46.28 -24.08
C LEU A 7 -4.10 -45.50 -24.15
N PHE A 8 -3.40 -45.55 -25.28
CA PHE A 8 -2.18 -44.76 -25.52
C PHE A 8 -2.48 -43.29 -25.83
N PHE A 9 -3.66 -42.96 -26.37
CA PHE A 9 -4.06 -41.57 -26.63
C PHE A 9 -4.51 -40.85 -25.35
N ASP A 10 -5.27 -41.51 -24.48
CA ASP A 10 -5.78 -40.91 -23.23
C ASP A 10 -4.65 -40.52 -22.26
N SER A 11 -3.59 -41.34 -22.18
CA SER A 11 -2.47 -41.09 -21.27
C SER A 11 -1.58 -39.91 -21.70
N ARG A 12 -1.53 -39.60 -23.00
CA ARG A 12 -0.75 -38.46 -23.52
C ARG A 12 -1.46 -37.12 -23.30
N ILE A 13 -2.80 -37.11 -23.38
CA ILE A 13 -3.62 -35.91 -23.18
C ILE A 13 -3.58 -35.46 -21.72
N LEU A 14 -3.58 -36.41 -20.77
CA LEU A 14 -3.56 -36.11 -19.34
C LEU A 14 -2.24 -35.44 -18.88
N VAL A 15 -1.11 -35.81 -19.49
CA VAL A 15 0.21 -35.28 -19.12
C VAL A 15 0.38 -33.81 -19.53
N LEU A 16 -0.21 -33.40 -20.66
CA LEU A 16 -0.12 -32.02 -21.16
C LEU A 16 -0.93 -31.00 -20.32
N ALA A 17 -1.94 -31.48 -19.57
CA ALA A 17 -2.78 -30.64 -18.72
C ALA A 17 -2.14 -30.31 -17.36
N SER A 18 -1.05 -30.98 -17.00
CA SER A 18 -0.35 -30.73 -15.75
C SER A 18 0.79 -29.73 -15.94
N SER A 19 0.78 -28.67 -15.13
CA SER A 19 1.91 -27.74 -14.88
C SER A 19 1.97 -26.47 -15.73
N GLN A 20 0.94 -25.63 -15.65
CA GLN A 20 1.14 -24.17 -15.69
C GLN A 20 0.54 -23.55 -14.43
N SER A 21 1.22 -23.75 -13.29
CA SER A 21 0.94 -23.00 -12.07
C SER A 21 1.45 -21.57 -12.26
N ALA A 22 0.63 -20.72 -12.86
CA ALA A 22 0.89 -19.28 -12.90
C ALA A 22 0.91 -18.75 -11.46
N SER A 23 2.10 -18.49 -10.92
CA SER A 23 2.26 -17.85 -9.62
C SER A 23 1.78 -16.41 -9.72
N ILE A 24 0.51 -16.16 -9.39
CA ILE A 24 -0.02 -14.81 -9.19
C ILE A 24 0.68 -14.25 -7.95
N LYS A 25 1.68 -13.37 -8.16
CA LYS A 25 2.28 -12.58 -7.09
C LYS A 25 1.20 -11.60 -6.59
N LEU A 26 0.41 -12.03 -5.63
CA LEU A 26 -0.56 -11.17 -4.95
C LEU A 26 0.23 -10.18 -4.10
N GLU A 27 0.51 -8.99 -4.63
CA GLU A 27 0.95 -7.88 -3.79
C GLU A 27 -0.21 -7.53 -2.86
N LYS A 28 -0.09 -7.93 -1.59
CA LYS A 28 -0.99 -7.50 -0.52
C LYS A 28 -0.80 -6.00 -0.31
N HIS A 29 -1.57 -5.19 -1.03
CA HIS A 29 -1.77 -3.81 -0.67
C HIS A 29 -2.63 -3.75 0.59
N VAL A 30 -2.20 -2.92 1.52
CA VAL A 30 -2.88 -2.70 2.79
C VAL A 30 -2.95 -1.20 3.06
N ALA A 31 -4.10 -0.74 3.54
CA ALA A 31 -4.29 0.68 3.81
C ALA A 31 -4.04 0.96 5.30
N LEU A 32 -3.53 2.16 5.61
CA LEU A 32 -3.29 2.63 6.98
C LEU A 32 -4.25 3.78 7.24
N PHE A 33 -5.15 3.63 8.22
CA PHE A 33 -6.05 4.69 8.63
C PHE A 33 -5.55 5.24 9.95
N VAL A 34 -5.28 6.54 9.96
CA VAL A 34 -4.77 7.25 11.12
C VAL A 34 -5.84 8.23 11.57
N PHE A 35 -6.34 8.02 12.78
CA PHE A 35 -7.26 8.92 13.46
C PHE A 35 -6.49 9.67 14.54
N GLY A 36 -6.76 10.96 14.70
CA GLY A 36 -6.06 11.78 15.68
C GLY A 36 -6.38 13.26 15.55
N ASP A 37 -5.56 14.05 16.22
CA ASP A 37 -5.54 15.50 16.14
C ASP A 37 -4.58 16.00 15.03
N SER A 38 -4.22 17.28 15.09
CA SER A 38 -3.34 17.93 14.12
C SER A 38 -1.92 17.36 14.06
N LEU A 39 -1.46 16.61 15.06
CA LEU A 39 -0.13 15.97 15.06
C LEU A 39 -0.04 14.81 14.09
N TYR A 40 -1.17 14.18 13.78
CA TYR A 40 -1.27 13.06 12.84
C TYR A 40 -1.85 13.49 11.50
N ASP A 41 -2.33 14.72 11.40
CA ASP A 41 -2.96 15.26 10.20
C ASP A 41 -1.92 15.65 9.14
N PRO A 42 -1.91 14.99 7.96
CA PRO A 42 -1.02 15.37 6.86
C PRO A 42 -1.38 16.71 6.19
N GLY A 43 -2.42 17.41 6.65
CA GLY A 43 -2.90 18.69 6.12
C GLY A 43 -4.36 18.68 5.65
N ASN A 44 -5.15 17.68 6.08
CA ASN A 44 -6.56 17.52 5.78
C ASN A 44 -7.41 18.69 6.31
N ASN A 45 -6.97 19.36 7.37
CA ASN A 45 -7.57 20.60 7.86
C ASN A 45 -7.54 21.76 6.85
N ASN A 46 -6.89 21.62 5.68
CA ASN A 46 -6.99 22.59 4.59
C ASN A 46 -8.42 22.79 4.07
N PHE A 47 -9.25 21.76 4.09
CA PHE A 47 -10.61 21.81 3.54
C PHE A 47 -11.62 22.38 4.53
N LEU A 48 -11.22 22.58 5.78
CA LEU A 48 -12.03 23.12 6.83
C LEU A 48 -11.60 24.58 7.05
N ASN A 49 -12.56 25.50 7.12
CA ASN A 49 -12.28 26.93 7.28
C ASN A 49 -11.92 27.26 8.74
N ILE A 50 -10.89 26.60 9.27
CA ILE A 50 -10.46 26.67 10.68
C ILE A 50 -9.13 27.42 10.74
N SER A 51 -9.05 28.44 11.58
CA SER A 51 -7.86 29.30 11.74
C SER A 51 -6.65 28.61 12.38
N SER A 52 -6.75 27.33 12.76
CA SER A 52 -5.70 26.56 13.45
C SER A 52 -4.74 25.83 12.50
N GLY A 53 -4.46 26.39 11.33
CA GLY A 53 -3.64 25.74 10.29
C GLY A 53 -2.14 25.99 10.45
N CYS A 54 -1.31 24.97 10.26
CA CYS A 54 0.16 25.04 10.41
C CYS A 54 0.87 25.55 9.13
N ASN A 55 0.41 26.70 8.60
CA ASN A 55 0.82 27.27 7.30
C ASN A 55 1.83 28.40 7.42
N PHE A 56 2.64 28.38 8.46
CA PHE A 56 3.54 29.47 8.79
C PHE A 56 4.84 28.92 9.39
N PRO A 57 5.95 29.67 9.32
CA PRO A 57 7.17 29.33 10.03
C PRO A 57 6.92 29.11 11.52
N PRO A 58 7.51 28.09 12.16
CA PRO A 58 8.64 27.29 11.68
C PRO A 58 8.24 25.97 10.97
N TYR A 59 6.97 25.76 10.63
CA TYR A 59 6.53 24.46 10.11
C TYR A 59 7.06 24.17 8.71
N GLY A 60 7.65 23.00 8.54
CA GLY A 60 8.19 22.48 7.29
C GLY A 60 9.52 23.10 6.82
N GLU A 61 10.18 23.95 7.60
CA GLU A 61 11.48 24.57 7.28
C GLU A 61 12.65 23.57 7.22
N THR A 62 12.67 22.56 8.10
CA THR A 62 13.78 21.60 8.18
C THR A 62 13.71 20.56 7.08
N TYR A 63 12.59 19.86 6.91
CA TYR A 63 12.50 18.73 5.98
C TYR A 63 11.96 19.12 4.59
N PHE A 64 10.86 19.89 4.53
CA PHE A 64 10.19 20.21 3.26
C PHE A 64 10.68 21.50 2.62
N LYS A 65 11.29 22.39 3.41
CA LYS A 65 11.72 23.76 3.06
C LYS A 65 10.58 24.75 2.76
N PHE A 66 9.34 24.38 3.09
CA PHE A 66 8.17 25.23 3.00
C PHE A 66 7.04 24.72 3.91
N PRO A 67 6.10 25.59 4.34
CA PRO A 67 4.97 25.16 5.15
C PRO A 67 4.04 24.21 4.39
N THR A 68 3.99 22.95 4.84
CA THR A 68 3.15 21.90 4.23
C THR A 68 1.76 21.80 4.86
N ARG A 69 1.41 22.71 5.79
CA ARG A 69 0.22 22.65 6.65
C ARG A 69 0.24 21.53 7.69
N ARG A 70 1.33 20.76 7.76
CA ARG A 70 1.58 19.78 8.82
C ARG A 70 2.12 20.50 10.05
N CYS A 71 1.63 20.15 11.23
CA CYS A 71 2.08 20.74 12.49
C CYS A 71 3.40 20.12 12.98
N SER A 72 4.37 20.02 12.07
CA SER A 72 5.71 19.49 12.29
C SER A 72 6.69 20.14 11.34
N ASP A 73 7.96 20.18 11.72
CA ASP A 73 9.04 20.67 10.87
C ASP A 73 9.50 19.63 9.81
N GLY A 74 8.83 18.47 9.79
CA GLY A 74 9.03 17.45 8.78
C GLY A 74 7.98 16.35 8.79
N ARG A 75 8.45 15.10 8.65
CA ARG A 75 7.58 13.94 8.57
C ARG A 75 6.82 13.69 9.87
N LEU A 76 5.58 13.23 9.73
CA LEU A 76 4.73 12.81 10.85
C LEU A 76 4.98 11.33 11.16
N ILE A 77 4.59 10.89 12.35
CA ILE A 77 4.69 9.47 12.77
C ILE A 77 4.09 8.49 11.72
N PRO A 78 2.92 8.76 11.12
CA PRO A 78 2.36 7.93 10.05
C PRO A 78 3.27 7.74 8.84
N ASP A 79 4.07 8.74 8.47
CA ASP A 79 4.95 8.65 7.31
C ASP A 79 6.06 7.61 7.54
N PHE A 80 6.47 7.43 8.79
CA PHE A 80 7.46 6.42 9.16
C PHE A 80 6.83 5.03 9.23
N ILE A 81 5.61 4.92 9.76
CA ILE A 81 4.86 3.66 9.85
C ILE A 81 4.53 3.13 8.45
N GLY A 82 4.06 3.98 7.53
CA GLY A 82 3.75 3.58 6.16
C GLY A 82 4.97 3.14 5.34
N LYS A 83 6.18 3.46 5.80
CA LYS A 83 7.43 3.03 5.16
C LYS A 83 7.91 1.67 5.66
N LEU A 84 7.35 1.13 6.75
CA LEU A 84 7.73 -0.17 7.28
C LEU A 84 7.19 -1.30 6.38
N PRO A 85 8.03 -2.26 5.98
CA PRO A 85 7.63 -3.37 5.10
C PRO A 85 6.57 -4.29 5.72
N SER A 86 6.41 -4.26 7.05
CA SER A 86 5.43 -5.02 7.82
C SER A 86 4.11 -4.29 8.06
N CYS A 87 4.08 -2.95 7.89
CA CYS A 87 2.93 -2.09 8.20
C CYS A 87 2.31 -1.48 6.94
N TYR A 88 2.32 -2.25 5.86
CA TYR A 88 1.08 -2.48 5.13
C TYR A 88 0.07 -3.10 6.14
N LEU A 89 -0.47 -2.31 7.07
CA LEU A 89 -1.41 -2.76 8.10
C LEU A 89 -2.67 -1.91 8.14
N LYS A 90 -3.74 -2.70 8.03
CA LYS A 90 -5.11 -2.43 7.63
C LYS A 90 -5.78 -1.53 8.66
N LEU A 91 -6.27 -0.39 8.21
CA LEU A 91 -7.73 -0.19 8.18
C LEU A 91 -8.13 0.20 6.78
#